data_AF-A0A2M8QHH8-F1
#
_entry.id   AF-A0A2M8QHH8-F1
#
_cell.length_a   1.000
_cell.length_b   1.000
_cell.length_c   1.000
_cell.angle_alpha   90.00
_cell.angle_beta   90.00
_cell.angle_gamma   90.00
#
_symmetry.space_group_name_H-M   'P 1'
#
loop_
_entity.id
_entity.type
_entity.pdbx_description
1 polymer ?
#
loop_
_entity_poly.entity_id
_entity_poly.type
_entity_poly.pdbx_seq_one_letter_code
_entity_poly.pdbx_strand_id
1 'polypeptide(L)'
;MVDSVFVPEHMSVDFEQVRAGEGFGRDYHDNPLYGIAVDILLNISSASPAIGAARACVSAFSKRLQERSPRGTDGAPQIKPTALVRLAEANLAVEVAEVLLRDAAQRTEEVARARRVPTAENGSSSARTSCSRWISASGRYGPSRTRRGRARTIWTTRSNAQCAT
;
A
#
# COMPACT_ATOMS: atom_id res chain seq x y z
N MET A 1 -16.53 -23.96 3.12
CA MET A 1 -15.57 -24.89 3.72
C MET A 1 -15.37 -26.00 2.70
N VAL A 2 -14.14 -26.27 2.31
CA VAL A 2 -13.83 -27.36 1.38
C VAL A 2 -13.40 -28.53 2.23
N ASP A 3 -14.06 -29.68 2.08
CA ASP A 3 -13.79 -30.86 2.90
C ASP A 3 -13.40 -32.03 2.00
N SER A 4 -12.23 -32.62 2.29
CA SER A 4 -11.71 -33.87 1.70
C SER A 4 -11.78 -33.97 0.16
N VAL A 5 -11.40 -32.89 -0.55
CA VAL A 5 -11.34 -32.88 -2.02
C VAL A 5 -9.96 -33.31 -2.51
N PHE A 6 -9.91 -34.26 -3.43
CA PHE A 6 -8.68 -34.65 -4.12
C PHE A 6 -8.20 -33.54 -5.06
N VAL A 7 -6.96 -33.06 -4.87
CA VAL A 7 -6.29 -32.10 -5.76
C VAL A 7 -5.11 -32.81 -6.45
N PRO A 8 -5.13 -32.96 -7.78
CA PRO A 8 -4.02 -33.53 -8.54
C PRO A 8 -2.77 -32.64 -8.49
N GLU A 9 -1.59 -33.26 -8.54
CA GLU A 9 -0.28 -32.58 -8.44
C GLU A 9 -0.10 -31.44 -9.45
N HIS A 10 -0.57 -31.62 -10.69
CA HIS A 10 -0.47 -30.60 -11.75
C HIS A 10 -1.40 -29.39 -11.55
N MET A 11 -2.29 -29.42 -10.55
CA MET A 11 -3.13 -28.29 -10.13
C MET A 11 -2.60 -27.57 -8.88
N SER A 12 -1.49 -28.06 -8.30
CA SER A 12 -0.79 -27.41 -7.21
C SER A 12 0.52 -26.77 -7.69
N VAL A 13 0.94 -25.73 -6.97
CA VAL A 13 2.23 -25.05 -7.20
C VAL A 13 2.93 -24.86 -5.87
N ASP A 14 4.25 -24.96 -5.86
CA ASP A 14 5.05 -24.65 -4.68
C ASP A 14 5.00 -23.13 -4.43
N PHE A 15 4.47 -22.77 -3.27
CA PHE A 15 4.29 -21.38 -2.89
C PHE A 15 5.63 -20.65 -2.72
N GLU A 16 6.70 -21.32 -2.26
CA GLU A 16 8.00 -20.67 -2.09
C GLU A 16 8.64 -20.30 -3.43
N GLN A 17 8.53 -21.18 -4.44
CA GLN A 17 8.98 -20.89 -5.81
C GLN A 17 8.21 -19.71 -6.42
N VAL A 18 6.89 -19.69 -6.22
CA VAL A 18 6.02 -18.60 -6.69
C VAL A 18 6.31 -17.28 -5.96
N ARG A 19 6.66 -17.35 -4.67
CA ARG A 19 7.09 -16.20 -3.86
C ARG A 19 8.46 -15.66 -4.30
N ALA A 20 9.37 -16.51 -4.73
CA ALA A 20 10.65 -16.12 -5.30
C ALA A 20 10.55 -15.53 -6.72
N GLY A 21 9.44 -15.74 -7.44
CA GLY A 21 9.33 -15.39 -8.86
C GLY A 21 10.04 -16.40 -9.78
N GLU A 22 10.20 -17.63 -9.29
CA GLU A 22 10.78 -18.78 -9.99
C GLU A 22 9.70 -19.82 -10.33
N GLY A 23 8.42 -19.43 -10.32
CA GLY A 23 7.31 -20.33 -10.62
C GLY A 23 7.38 -20.87 -12.06
N PHE A 24 6.85 -22.07 -12.24
CA PHE A 24 6.82 -22.82 -13.51
C PHE A 24 6.34 -22.02 -14.74
N GLY A 25 5.45 -21.04 -14.54
CA GLY A 25 4.97 -20.16 -15.62
C GLY A 25 6.07 -19.35 -16.31
N ARG A 26 7.20 -19.11 -15.63
CA ARG A 26 8.35 -18.39 -16.18
C ARG A 26 9.12 -19.19 -17.24
N ASP A 27 9.12 -20.52 -17.12
CA ASP A 27 9.84 -21.40 -18.06
C ASP A 27 9.03 -21.65 -19.34
N TYR A 28 7.69 -21.60 -19.24
CA TYR A 28 6.78 -21.82 -20.36
C TYR A 28 6.39 -20.56 -21.13
N HIS A 29 6.62 -19.37 -20.56
CA HIS A 29 6.20 -18.11 -21.17
C HIS A 29 7.34 -17.09 -21.20
N ASP A 30 7.65 -16.59 -22.40
CA ASP A 30 8.66 -15.55 -22.62
C ASP A 30 8.27 -14.17 -22.05
N ASN A 31 7.02 -14.02 -21.59
CA ASN A 31 6.56 -12.76 -21.02
C ASN A 31 7.13 -12.58 -19.60
N PRO A 32 7.88 -11.49 -19.31
CA PRO A 32 8.50 -11.25 -18.01
C PRO A 32 7.48 -11.17 -16.85
N LEU A 33 6.21 -10.91 -17.12
CA LEU A 33 5.17 -10.88 -16.09
C LEU A 33 5.01 -12.23 -15.35
N TYR A 34 5.33 -13.36 -15.98
CA TYR A 34 5.28 -14.68 -15.33
C TYR A 34 6.43 -14.93 -14.34
N GLY A 35 7.45 -14.06 -14.34
CA GLY A 35 8.56 -14.09 -13.37
C GLY A 35 8.40 -13.13 -12.19
N ILE A 36 7.25 -12.46 -12.05
CA ILE A 36 7.01 -11.54 -10.94
C ILE A 36 6.70 -12.31 -9.65
N ALA A 37 7.32 -11.90 -8.55
CA ALA A 37 7.04 -12.44 -7.21
C ALA A 37 5.57 -12.19 -6.81
N VAL A 38 4.88 -13.25 -6.37
CA VAL A 38 3.44 -13.21 -6.10
C VAL A 38 3.04 -12.18 -5.03
N ASP A 39 3.87 -11.96 -4.01
CA ASP A 39 3.61 -10.96 -2.97
C ASP A 39 3.45 -9.55 -3.57
N ILE A 40 4.26 -9.21 -4.57
CA ILE A 40 4.25 -7.89 -5.19
C ILE A 40 2.99 -7.74 -6.05
N LEU A 41 2.67 -8.77 -6.84
CA LEU A 41 1.45 -8.79 -7.65
C LEU A 41 0.19 -8.61 -6.78
N LEU A 42 0.13 -9.32 -5.64
CA LEU A 42 -0.98 -9.21 -4.69
C LEU A 42 -1.05 -7.81 -4.07
N ASN A 43 0.08 -7.22 -3.68
CA ASN A 43 0.11 -5.86 -3.15
C ASN A 43 -0.36 -4.81 -4.17
N ILE A 44 0.08 -4.90 -5.42
CA ILE A 44 -0.36 -3.97 -6.48
C ILE A 44 -1.86 -4.15 -6.76
N SER A 45 -2.32 -5.41 -6.86
CA SER A 45 -3.72 -5.73 -7.14
C SER A 45 -4.68 -5.26 -6.05
N SER A 46 -4.25 -5.31 -4.78
CA SER A 46 -5.05 -4.87 -3.63
C SER A 46 -5.02 -3.35 -3.44
N ALA A 47 -3.90 -2.69 -3.75
CA ALA A 47 -3.79 -1.23 -3.67
C ALA A 47 -4.59 -0.51 -4.78
N SER A 48 -4.66 -1.10 -5.98
CA SER A 48 -5.36 -0.51 -7.13
C SER A 48 -6.82 -0.10 -6.86
N PRO A 49 -7.70 -0.98 -6.34
CA PRO A 49 -9.08 -0.60 -6.01
C PRO A 49 -9.16 0.40 -4.86
N ALA A 50 -8.22 0.37 -3.90
CA ALA A 50 -8.18 1.32 -2.79
C ALA A 50 -7.93 2.76 -3.28
N ILE A 51 -7.02 2.95 -4.23
CA ILE A 51 -6.76 4.26 -4.85
C ILE A 51 -7.96 4.73 -5.67
N GLY A 52 -8.61 3.82 -6.41
CA GLY A 52 -9.85 4.12 -7.14
C GLY A 52 -10.98 4.61 -6.22
N ALA A 53 -11.17 3.92 -5.09
CA ALA A 53 -12.15 4.32 -4.07
C ALA A 53 -11.81 5.69 -3.46
N ALA A 54 -10.53 5.96 -3.18
CA ALA A 54 -10.09 7.25 -2.66
C ALA A 54 -10.35 8.39 -3.65
N ARG A 55 -10.10 8.18 -4.95
CA ARG A 55 -10.43 9.15 -6.01
C ARG A 55 -11.93 9.46 -6.08
N ALA A 56 -12.77 8.42 -6.00
CA ALA A 56 -14.22 8.59 -5.96
C ALA A 56 -14.66 9.40 -4.74
N CYS A 57 -14.04 9.16 -3.57
CA CYS A 57 -14.31 9.94 -2.35
C CYS A 57 -13.95 11.42 -2.50
N VAL A 58 -12.77 11.73 -3.05
CA VAL A 58 -12.35 13.13 -3.28
C VAL A 58 -13.29 13.82 -4.27
N SER A 59 -13.68 13.15 -5.35
CA SER A 59 -14.64 13.69 -6.33
C SER A 59 -16.01 13.96 -5.70
N ALA A 60 -16.52 13.01 -4.91
CA ALA A 60 -17.79 13.17 -4.19
C ALA A 60 -17.71 14.31 -3.16
N PHE A 61 -16.59 14.44 -2.45
CA PHE A 61 -16.37 15.52 -1.49
C PHE A 61 -16.32 16.89 -2.18
N SER A 62 -15.65 17.00 -3.32
CA SER A 62 -15.60 18.22 -4.13
C SER A 62 -16.99 18.66 -4.61
N LYS A 63 -17.78 17.74 -5.18
CA LYS A 63 -19.17 18.00 -5.59
C LYS A 63 -20.02 18.47 -4.42
N ARG A 64 -19.94 17.77 -3.28
CA ARG A 64 -20.69 18.11 -2.08
C ARG A 64 -20.28 19.46 -1.50
N LEU A 65 -19.04 19.91 -1.69
CA LEU A 65 -18.57 21.21 -1.22
C LEU A 65 -19.16 22.36 -2.05
N GLN A 66 -19.38 22.15 -3.36
CA GLN A 66 -20.03 23.12 -4.26
C GLN A 66 -21.51 23.31 -3.96
N GLU A 67 -22.21 22.21 -3.64
CA GLU A 67 -23.65 22.22 -3.31
C GLU A 67 -23.93 22.70 -1.87
N ARG A 68 -22.89 22.83 -1.04
CA ARG A 68 -23.06 23.12 0.40
C ARG A 68 -23.43 24.58 0.65
N SER A 69 -24.73 24.85 0.71
CA SER A 69 -25.26 26.08 1.29
C SER A 69 -25.33 25.99 2.84
N PRO A 70 -24.89 27.01 3.60
CA PRO A 70 -25.06 27.05 5.05
C PRO A 70 -26.56 27.09 5.40
N ARG A 71 -27.03 26.14 6.22
CA ARG A 71 -28.40 26.18 6.75
C ARG A 71 -28.56 27.39 7.67
N GLY A 72 -29.55 28.25 7.38
CA GLY A 72 -29.90 29.41 8.21
C GLY A 72 -29.28 30.74 7.78
N THR A 73 -28.78 30.86 6.56
CA THR A 73 -28.29 32.15 6.00
C THR A 73 -28.83 32.31 4.58
N ASP A 74 -29.54 33.39 4.29
CA ASP A 74 -30.08 33.71 2.95
C ASP A 74 -29.00 34.20 1.95
N GLY A 75 -27.75 33.83 2.20
CA GLY A 75 -26.58 34.29 1.46
C GLY A 75 -25.99 33.22 0.54
N ALA A 76 -25.16 33.66 -0.42
CA ALA A 76 -24.44 32.78 -1.33
C ALA A 76 -23.60 31.74 -0.55
N PRO A 77 -23.45 30.50 -1.06
CA PRO A 77 -22.68 29.45 -0.42
C PRO A 77 -21.25 29.90 -0.10
N GLN A 78 -20.93 30.08 1.18
CA GLN A 78 -19.58 30.42 1.62
C GLN A 78 -18.78 29.14 1.89
N ILE A 79 -17.87 28.82 0.97
CA ILE A 79 -16.94 27.70 1.14
C ILE A 79 -15.89 28.09 2.19
N LYS A 80 -15.80 27.30 3.26
CA LYS A 80 -14.80 27.53 4.31
C LYS A 80 -13.38 27.23 3.77
N PRO A 81 -12.40 28.12 3.96
CA PRO A 81 -11.04 27.90 3.45
C PRO A 81 -10.40 26.63 4.01
N THR A 82 -10.69 26.27 5.26
CA THR A 82 -10.24 25.01 5.88
C THR A 82 -10.73 23.76 5.12
N ALA A 83 -11.91 23.83 4.49
CA ALA A 83 -12.42 22.71 3.70
C ALA A 83 -11.67 22.56 2.36
N LEU A 84 -11.26 23.68 1.75
CA LEU A 84 -10.45 23.68 0.54
C LEU A 84 -9.04 23.11 0.78
N VAL A 85 -8.40 23.48 1.89
CA VAL A 85 -7.09 22.92 2.28
C VAL A 85 -7.17 21.41 2.42
N ARG A 86 -8.19 20.88 3.12
CA ARG A 86 -8.37 19.43 3.27
C ARG A 86 -8.68 18.71 1.95
N LEU A 87 -9.45 19.34 1.06
CA LEU A 87 -9.71 18.81 -0.27
C LEU A 87 -8.41 18.72 -1.07
N ALA A 88 -7.58 19.76 -1.03
CA ALA A 88 -6.29 19.79 -1.72
C ALA A 88 -5.32 18.73 -1.18
N GLU A 89 -5.21 18.60 0.15
CA GLU A 89 -4.39 17.57 0.80
C GLU A 89 -4.83 16.15 0.39
N ALA A 90 -6.14 15.88 0.43
CA ALA A 90 -6.68 14.58 0.06
C ALA A 90 -6.47 14.28 -1.44
N ASN A 91 -6.65 15.27 -2.31
CA ASN A 91 -6.40 15.10 -3.74
C ASN A 91 -4.93 14.78 -4.03
N LEU A 92 -4.02 15.56 -3.44
CA LEU A 92 -2.58 15.35 -3.59
C LEU A 92 -2.15 13.96 -3.07
N ALA A 93 -2.70 13.52 -1.93
CA ALA A 93 -2.39 12.20 -1.39
C ALA A 93 -2.80 11.06 -2.35
N VAL A 94 -3.94 11.19 -3.02
CA VAL A 94 -4.40 10.21 -4.02
C VAL A 94 -3.51 10.21 -5.26
N GLU A 95 -3.13 11.38 -5.76
CA GLU A 95 -2.24 11.52 -6.92
C GLU A 95 -0.86 10.93 -6.64
N VAL A 96 -0.27 11.26 -5.48
CA VAL A 96 1.03 10.70 -5.06
C VAL A 96 0.94 9.19 -4.88
N ALA A 97 -0.14 8.67 -4.29
CA ALA A 97 -0.33 7.23 -4.15
C ALA A 97 -0.37 6.52 -5.51
N GLU A 98 -1.02 7.11 -6.51
CA GLU A 98 -1.06 6.54 -7.87
C GLU A 98 0.32 6.55 -8.53
N VAL A 99 1.05 7.65 -8.42
CA VAL A 99 2.42 7.75 -8.97
C VAL A 99 3.31 6.68 -8.35
N LEU A 100 3.28 6.54 -7.02
CA LEU A 100 4.08 5.53 -6.31
C LEU A 100 3.68 4.10 -6.68
N LEU A 101 2.39 3.83 -6.88
CA LEU A 101 1.93 2.51 -7.29
C LEU A 101 2.40 2.15 -8.71
N ARG A 102 2.30 3.10 -9.65
CA ARG A 102 2.77 2.93 -11.03
C ARG A 102 4.29 2.74 -11.10
N ASP A 103 5.01 3.53 -10.33
CA ASP A 103 6.47 3.45 -10.20
C ASP A 103 6.92 2.12 -9.57
N ALA A 104 6.19 1.62 -8.57
CA ALA A 104 6.41 0.27 -8.03
C ALA A 104 6.14 -0.84 -9.08
N ALA A 105 5.08 -0.70 -9.87
CA ALA A 105 4.77 -1.65 -10.95
C ALA A 105 5.86 -1.67 -12.03
N GLN A 106 6.35 -0.51 -12.45
CA GLN A 106 7.44 -0.38 -13.43
C GLN A 106 8.73 -1.03 -12.92
N ARG A 107 9.15 -0.73 -11.68
CA ARG A 107 10.34 -1.38 -11.09
C ARG A 107 10.19 -2.89 -10.98
N THR A 108 8.97 -3.37 -10.73
CA THR A 108 8.70 -4.81 -10.65
C THR A 108 8.89 -5.47 -12.02
N GLU A 109 8.39 -4.83 -13.08
CA GLU A 109 8.60 -5.31 -14.46
C GLU A 109 10.09 -5.29 -14.85
N GLU A 110 10.82 -4.23 -14.49
CA GLU A 110 12.27 -4.13 -14.73
C GLU A 110 13.05 -5.25 -14.04
N VAL A 111 12.73 -5.54 -12.77
CA VAL A 111 13.35 -6.64 -12.01
C VAL A 111 13.03 -7.99 -12.64
N ALA A 112 11.78 -8.21 -13.04
CA ALA A 112 11.35 -9.45 -13.70
C ALA A 112 12.05 -9.63 -15.06
N ARG A 113 12.18 -8.57 -15.85
CA ARG A 113 12.90 -8.56 -17.13
C ARG A 113 14.39 -8.83 -16.97
N ALA A 114 15.01 -8.28 -15.93
CA ALA A 114 16.41 -8.53 -15.59
C ALA A 114 16.66 -9.96 -15.08
N ARG A 115 15.61 -10.79 -14.96
CA ARG A 115 15.65 -12.14 -14.37
C ARG A 115 16.25 -12.18 -12.96
N ARG A 116 16.33 -11.03 -12.28
CA ARG A 116 16.81 -10.95 -10.91
C ARG A 116 15.69 -11.37 -9.97
N VAL A 117 15.93 -12.39 -9.17
CA VAL A 117 15.06 -12.71 -8.04
C VAL A 117 15.05 -11.48 -7.13
N PRO A 118 13.89 -10.92 -6.76
CA PRO A 118 13.83 -9.94 -5.70
C PRO A 118 14.18 -10.68 -4.38
N THR A 119 15.47 -10.82 -4.07
CA THR A 119 15.90 -11.41 -2.80
C THR A 119 15.24 -10.61 -1.68
N ALA A 120 14.75 -11.30 -0.66
CA ALA A 120 13.97 -10.72 0.42
C ALA A 120 14.64 -9.49 1.06
N GLU A 121 15.97 -9.42 1.01
CA GLU A 121 16.81 -8.32 1.48
C GLU A 121 16.77 -7.03 0.61
N ASN A 122 16.49 -7.11 -0.70
CA ASN A 122 16.55 -5.99 -1.62
C ASN A 122 15.16 -5.51 -2.12
N GLY A 123 14.22 -6.44 -2.36
CA GLY A 123 12.87 -6.10 -2.87
C GLY A 123 11.78 -6.14 -1.79
N SER A 124 11.79 -7.19 -0.96
CA SER A 124 10.76 -7.38 0.07
C SER A 124 10.99 -6.51 1.31
N SER A 125 12.24 -6.16 1.62
CA SER A 125 12.60 -5.22 2.69
C SER A 125 12.16 -3.81 2.30
N SER A 126 12.34 -3.38 1.04
CA SER A 126 11.92 -2.07 0.55
C SER A 126 10.39 -1.97 0.49
N ALA A 127 9.69 -3.01 0.01
CA ALA A 127 8.22 -3.03 -0.02
C ALA A 127 7.59 -3.19 1.38
N ARG A 128 8.11 -4.08 2.25
CA ARG A 128 7.66 -4.19 3.65
C ARG A 128 8.01 -2.96 4.45
N THR A 129 9.20 -2.38 4.28
CA THR A 129 9.60 -1.13 4.95
C THR A 129 8.77 0.02 4.42
N SER A 130 8.49 0.10 3.11
CA SER A 130 7.64 1.14 2.54
C SER A 130 6.21 1.04 3.05
N CYS A 131 5.60 -0.16 3.02
CA CYS A 131 4.23 -0.38 3.48
C CYS A 131 4.10 -0.26 5.02
N SER A 132 5.03 -0.83 5.80
CA SER A 132 5.05 -0.66 7.26
C SER A 132 5.38 0.78 7.68
N ARG A 133 6.25 1.49 6.96
CA ARG A 133 6.50 2.93 7.17
C ARG A 133 5.28 3.76 6.83
N TRP A 134 4.49 3.38 5.82
CA TRP A 134 3.21 4.01 5.51
C TRP A 134 2.13 3.74 6.56
N ILE A 135 1.98 2.50 7.06
CA ILE A 135 1.06 2.17 8.17
C ILE A 135 1.49 2.90 9.45
N SER A 136 2.80 2.97 9.71
CA SER A 136 3.38 3.71 10.85
C SER A 136 3.30 5.24 10.71
N ALA A 137 3.22 5.76 9.49
CA ALA A 137 3.08 7.18 9.19
C ALA A 137 1.62 7.63 9.16
N SER A 138 0.71 6.79 8.66
CA SER A 138 -0.74 7.01 8.67
C SER A 138 -1.34 6.94 10.09
N GLY A 139 -0.74 6.13 10.98
CA GLY A 139 -1.07 6.16 12.42
C GLY A 139 -0.69 7.46 13.16
N ARG A 140 0.06 8.38 12.51
CA ARG A 140 0.41 9.71 13.08
C ARG A 140 -0.47 10.85 12.58
N TYR A 141 -1.40 10.59 11.65
CA TYR A 141 -2.39 11.57 11.18
C TYR A 141 -3.76 11.36 11.84
N GLY A 142 -3.77 11.11 13.15
CA GLY A 142 -4.96 11.30 13.99
C GLY A 142 -4.89 12.69 14.64
N PRO A 143 -6.01 13.43 14.78
CA PRO A 143 -5.97 14.75 15.40
C PRO A 143 -5.45 14.63 16.84
N SER A 144 -4.29 15.23 17.08
CA SER A 144 -3.66 15.35 18.38
C SER A 144 -4.48 16.26 19.29
N ARG A 145 -5.52 15.70 19.92
CA ARG A 145 -6.05 16.27 21.17
C ARG A 145 -5.18 15.81 22.32
N THR A 146 -4.31 16.71 22.72
CA THR A 146 -3.59 16.70 23.98
C THR A 146 -4.55 16.61 25.16
N ARG A 147 -4.45 15.53 25.94
CA ARG A 147 -4.63 15.61 27.39
C ARG A 147 -3.69 14.62 28.08
N ARG A 148 -2.84 15.18 28.93
CA ARG A 148 -1.86 14.52 29.79
C ARG A 148 -2.52 13.38 30.57
N GLY A 149 -1.87 12.22 30.60
CA GLY A 149 -2.33 11.07 31.39
C GLY A 149 -1.44 9.83 31.23
N ARG A 150 -0.20 9.91 31.72
CA ARG A 150 0.54 8.85 32.44
C ARG A 150 0.22 7.37 32.10
N ALA A 151 1.07 6.72 31.29
CA ALA A 151 1.45 5.29 31.37
C ALA A 151 2.61 5.05 30.37
N ARG A 152 3.88 5.23 30.75
CA ARG A 152 4.84 4.21 31.24
C ARG A 152 4.79 2.84 30.52
N THR A 153 5.89 2.58 29.79
CA THR A 153 6.59 1.27 29.60
C THR A 153 5.87 0.30 28.65
N ILE A 154 6.46 -0.28 27.59
CA ILE A 154 7.70 -1.10 27.44
C ILE A 154 8.10 -1.07 25.94
N TRP A 155 9.32 -1.51 25.60
CA TRP A 155 9.97 -1.66 24.27
C TRP A 155 11.03 -0.61 23.95
N THR A 156 12.07 -0.56 24.78
CA THR A 156 13.41 -0.15 24.34
C THR A 156 14.12 -1.35 23.70
N THR A 157 14.41 -1.21 22.41
CA THR A 157 15.52 -1.86 21.72
C THR A 157 16.83 -1.64 22.48
N ARG A 158 17.59 -2.72 22.68
CA ARG A 158 19.04 -2.64 22.85
C ARG A 158 19.69 -3.65 21.91
N SER A 159 20.22 -3.13 20.81
CA SER A 159 21.42 -3.70 20.21
C SER A 159 22.58 -3.48 21.19
N ASN A 160 23.33 -4.52 21.53
CA ASN A 160 24.77 -4.40 21.53
C ASN A 160 25.44 -5.79 21.54
N ALA A 161 26.26 -5.97 20.52
CA ALA A 161 27.51 -6.71 20.49
C ALA A 161 28.02 -7.27 21.84
N GLN A 162 28.42 -8.54 21.80
CA GLN A 162 29.54 -9.04 22.60
C GLN A 162 30.28 -10.15 21.85
N CYS A 163 31.47 -9.79 21.37
CA CYS A 163 32.61 -10.69 21.17
C CYS A 163 33.14 -11.19 22.52
N ALA A 164 33.91 -12.28 22.45
CA ALA A 164 34.78 -12.89 23.47
C ALA A 164 34.09 -13.80 24.51
N THR A 165 34.30 -15.12 24.38
CA THR A 165 35.45 -15.84 24.95
C THR A 165 35.63 -17.16 24.21
#